data_AF-A0A1W1XA68-F1
#
_entry.id   AF-A0A1W1XA68-F1
#
_cell.length_a   1.000
_cell.length_b   1.000
_cell.length_c   1.000
_cell.angle_alpha   90.00
_cell.angle_beta   90.00
_cell.angle_gamma   90.00
#
_symmetry.space_group_name_H-M   'P 1'
#
loop_
_entity.id
_entity.type
_entity.pdbx_description
1 polymer ?
#
loop_
_entity_poly.entity_id
_entity_poly.type
_entity_poly.pdbx_seq_one_letter_code
_entity_poly.pdbx_strand_id
1 'polypeptide(L)' 'MERFQYSITRHPAESFQEVAYYCTEDGTCALEDVPVDQVTVLEEILNERGRAGWELIQVVFGKNGLLAFWKRPISP' A
#
# COMPACT_ATOMS: atom_id res chain seq x y z
N MET A 1 14.15 16.17 -18.85
CA MET A 1 13.30 15.08 -18.36
C MET A 1 13.70 14.77 -16.94
N GLU A 2 12.74 14.75 -16.02
CA GLU A 2 12.99 14.25 -14.67
C GLU A 2 13.29 12.75 -14.72
N ARG A 3 14.28 12.31 -13.94
CA ARG A 3 14.60 10.89 -13.76
C ARG A 3 13.96 10.43 -12.46
N PHE A 4 13.51 9.17 -12.42
CA PHE A 4 12.83 8.63 -11.26
C PHE A 4 13.52 7.36 -10.75
N GLN A 5 13.54 7.22 -9.43
CA GLN A 5 13.84 5.97 -8.76
C GLN A 5 12.51 5.30 -8.41
N TYR A 6 12.43 3.99 -8.62
CA TYR A 6 11.26 3.19 -8.29
C TYR A 6 11.59 2.23 -7.15
N SER A 7 10.58 1.95 -6.33
CA SER A 7 10.66 0.95 -5.25
C SER A 7 9.34 0.21 -5.17
N ILE A 8 9.40 -1.08 -4.83
CA ILE A 8 8.22 -1.92 -4.57
C ILE A 8 8.35 -2.44 -3.15
N THR A 9 7.30 -2.29 -2.35
CA THR A 9 7.24 -2.82 -0.98
C THR A 9 6.12 -3.82 -0.83
N ARG A 10 6.38 -4.88 -0.07
CA ARG A 10 5.38 -5.87 0.32
C ARG A 10 5.00 -5.64 1.77
N HIS A 11 3.70 -5.53 2.01
CA HIS A 11 3.12 -5.41 3.34
C HIS A 11 2.26 -6.66 3.58
N PRO A 12 2.70 -7.59 4.45
CA PRO A 12 2.00 -8.83 4.74
C PRO A 12 0.60 -8.57 5.30
N ALA A 13 -0.35 -9.48 5.05
CA ALA A 13 -1.69 -9.39 5.64
C ALA A 13 -1.64 -9.40 7.18
N GLU A 14 -0.64 -10.04 7.78
CA GLU A 14 -0.45 -10.11 9.23
C GLU A 14 -0.05 -8.76 9.86
N SER A 15 0.42 -7.80 9.04
CA SER A 15 0.69 -6.42 9.48
C SER A 15 -0.58 -5.59 9.65
N PHE A 16 -1.71 -6.17 9.25
CA PHE A 16 -3.04 -5.58 9.29
C PHE A 16 -3.85 -6.50 10.25
N GLN A 17 -4.09 -6.10 11.50
CA GLN A 17 -4.74 -6.95 12.51
C GLN A 17 -6.17 -7.31 12.06
N GLU A 18 -6.47 -8.60 11.91
CA GLU A 18 -7.79 -9.10 11.48
C GLU A 18 -8.24 -8.72 10.06
N VAL A 19 -7.34 -8.76 9.08
CA VAL A 19 -7.81 -9.01 7.71
C VAL A 19 -8.16 -10.49 7.53
N ALA A 20 -9.30 -10.87 8.11
CA ALA A 20 -10.19 -11.74 7.36
C ALA A 20 -10.62 -10.92 6.14
N TYR A 21 -9.76 -10.87 5.12
CA TYR A 21 -10.01 -10.27 3.82
C TYR A 21 -11.19 -11.06 3.23
N TYR A 22 -12.43 -10.64 3.51
CA TYR A 22 -13.62 -11.08 2.78
C TYR A 22 -13.64 -10.41 1.40
N CYS A 23 -12.50 -10.41 0.69
CA CYS A 23 -12.61 -10.24 -0.74
C CYS A 23 -13.11 -11.57 -1.26
N THR A 24 -14.18 -11.48 -2.02
CA THR A 24 -14.78 -12.60 -2.70
C THR A 24 -13.70 -13.34 -3.51
N GLU A 25 -13.95 -14.60 -3.89
CA GLU A 25 -12.94 -15.41 -4.59
C GLU A 25 -12.41 -14.74 -5.88
N ASP A 26 -13.17 -13.81 -6.46
CA ASP A 26 -12.83 -12.98 -7.63
C ASP A 26 -11.98 -11.73 -7.32
N GLY A 27 -11.65 -11.46 -6.05
CA GLY A 27 -10.72 -10.39 -5.67
C GLY A 27 -11.32 -8.98 -5.66
N THR A 28 -12.65 -8.87 -5.59
CA THR A 28 -13.32 -7.58 -5.38
C THR A 28 -13.43 -7.29 -3.87
N CYS A 29 -13.08 -6.07 -3.49
CA CYS A 29 -13.09 -5.62 -2.09
C CYS A 29 -14.03 -4.42 -1.99
N ALA A 30 -15.08 -4.53 -1.18
CA ALA A 30 -15.93 -3.39 -0.88
C ALA A 30 -15.25 -2.51 0.18
N LEU A 31 -15.28 -1.18 -0.02
CA LEU A 31 -14.69 -0.19 0.92
C LEU A 31 -15.28 -0.30 2.34
N GLU A 32 -16.49 -0.86 2.43
CA GLU A 32 -17.31 -1.01 3.64
C GLU A 32 -16.73 -2.04 4.62
N ASP A 33 -15.89 -2.97 4.13
CA ASP A 33 -15.34 -4.09 4.89
C ASP A 33 -13.92 -3.83 5.41
N VAL A 34 -13.40 -2.60 5.31
CA VAL A 34 -12.07 -2.24 5.79
C VAL A 34 -12.16 -1.67 7.22
N PRO A 35 -11.68 -2.40 8.24
CA PRO A 35 -11.68 -1.90 9.61
C PRO A 35 -10.89 -0.57 9.74
N VAL A 36 -11.37 0.35 10.58
CA VAL A 36 -10.85 1.73 10.70
C VAL A 36 -9.37 1.78 11.09
N ASP A 37 -8.91 0.82 11.88
CA ASP A 37 -7.51 0.63 12.26
C ASP A 37 -6.60 0.29 11.06
N GLN A 38 -7.13 -0.34 10.01
CA GLN A 38 -6.36 -0.63 8.78
C GLN A 38 -6.08 0.61 7.94
N VAL A 39 -7.02 1.56 7.94
CA VAL A 39 -6.82 2.84 7.25
C VAL A 39 -5.67 3.60 7.90
N THR A 40 -5.58 3.56 9.23
CA THR A 40 -4.47 4.16 9.99
C THR A 40 -3.13 3.51 9.67
N VAL A 41 -3.05 2.17 9.61
CA VAL A 41 -1.80 1.47 9.26
C VAL A 41 -1.33 1.83 7.85
N LEU A 42 -2.25 1.86 6.88
CA LEU A 42 -1.90 2.26 5.51
C LEU A 42 -1.44 3.73 5.48
N GLU A 43 -2.16 4.63 6.16
CA GLU A 43 -1.79 6.04 6.27
C GLU A 43 -0.39 6.23 6.88
N GLU A 44 -0.02 5.45 7.90
CA GLU A 44 1.33 5.46 8.48
C GLU A 44 2.40 5.06 7.46
N ILE A 45 2.16 4.00 6.68
CA ILE A 45 3.06 3.55 5.61
C ILE A 45 3.23 4.65 4.55
N LEU A 46 2.12 5.28 4.12
CA LEU A 46 2.14 6.36 3.14
C LEU A 46 2.93 7.56 3.67
N ASN A 47 2.69 7.95 4.91
CA ASN A 47 3.36 9.09 5.54
C ASN A 47 4.85 8.83 5.79
N GLU A 48 5.25 7.62 6.19
CA GLU A 48 6.66 7.26 6.34
C GLU A 48 7.42 7.38 5.01
N ARG A 49 6.84 6.84 3.94
CA ARG A 49 7.42 6.91 2.59
C ARG A 49 7.42 8.33 2.03
N GLY A 50 6.33 9.06 2.23
CA GLY A 50 6.20 10.46 1.84
C GLY A 50 7.27 11.35 2.47
N ARG A 51 7.57 11.16 3.77
CA ARG A 51 8.67 11.87 4.46
C ARG A 51 10.04 11.59 3.85
N ALA A 52 10.24 10.43 3.23
CA ALA A 52 11.45 10.06 2.51
C ALA A 52 11.46 10.49 1.02
N GLY A 53 10.47 11.29 0.60
CA GLY A 53 10.34 11.84 -0.74
C GLY A 53 9.71 10.88 -1.76
N TRP A 54 9.12 9.77 -1.30
CA TRP A 54 8.43 8.83 -2.18
C TRP A 54 6.98 9.24 -2.40
N GLU A 55 6.55 9.16 -3.64
CA GLU A 55 5.18 9.28 -4.08
C GLU A 55 4.62 7.88 -4.36
N LEU A 56 3.40 7.62 -3.88
CA LEU A 56 2.66 6.42 -4.21
C LEU A 56 2.20 6.46 -5.67
N ILE A 57 2.44 5.39 -6.41
CA ILE A 57 1.96 5.19 -7.78
C ILE A 57 0.69 4.35 -7.77
N GLN A 58 0.74 3.20 -7.10
CA GLN A 58 -0.33 2.20 -7.09
C GLN A 58 -0.20 1.31 -5.86
N VAL A 59 -1.34 0.79 -5.41
CA VAL A 59 -1.42 -0.36 -4.49
C VAL A 59 -2.13 -1.50 -5.22
N VAL A 60 -1.61 -2.72 -5.05
CA VAL A 60 -2.26 -3.96 -5.49
C VAL A 60 -2.51 -4.81 -4.26
N PHE A 61 -3.77 -5.20 -4.07
CA PHE A 61 -4.18 -6.07 -2.97
C PHE A 61 -4.24 -7.52 -3.44
N GLY A 62 -3.94 -8.45 -2.53
CA GLY A 62 -4.08 -9.88 -2.76
C GLY A 62 -4.29 -10.64 -1.46
N LYS A 63 -4.57 -11.95 -1.56
CA LYS A 63 -4.88 -12.80 -0.40
C LYS A 63 -3.81 -12.80 0.71
N ASN A 64 -2.57 -12.45 0.37
CA ASN A 64 -1.41 -12.51 1.27
C ASN A 64 -0.88 -11.12 1.66
N GLY A 65 -1.70 -10.07 1.50
CA GLY A 65 -1.35 -8.67 1.81
C GLY A 65 -1.34 -7.78 0.59
N LEU A 66 -0.56 -6.70 0.63
CA LEU A 66 -0.51 -5.72 -0.46
C LEU A 66 0.91 -5.46 -0.99
N LEU A 67 0.97 -5.02 -2.23
CA LEU A 67 2.15 -4.46 -2.88
C LEU A 67 1.92 -2.97 -3.12
N ALA A 68 2.85 -2.14 -2.66
CA ALA A 68 2.84 -0.71 -2.94
C ALA A 68 4.01 -0.34 -3.87
N PHE A 69 3.68 0.44 -4.89
CA PHE A 69 4.59 0.89 -5.94
C PHE A 69 4.88 2.37 -5.72
N TRP A 70 6.16 2.73 -5.70
CA TRP A 70 6.61 4.06 -5.33
C TRP A 70 7.52 4.64 -6.42
N LYS A 71 7.45 5.96 -6.61
CA LYS A 71 8.45 6.74 -7.35
C LYS A 71 9.00 7.86 -6.48
N ARG A 72 10.22 8.28 -6.74
CA ARG A 72 10.72 9.59 -6.31
C ARG A 72 11.63 10.19 -7.37
N PRO A 73 11.69 11.52 -7.50
CA PRO A 73 12.63 12.16 -8.41
C PRO A 73 14.08 11.86 -7.98
N ILE A 74 14.95 11.63 -8.96
CA ILE A 74 16.40 11.57 -8.79
C ILE A 74 16.93 12.91 -9.26
N SER A 75 17.42 13.75 -8.33
CA SER A 75 18.17 14.94 -8.71
C SER A 75 19.40 14.55 -9.54
N PRO A 76 19.81 15.36 -10.52
CA PRO A 76 21.03 15.13 -11.29
C PRO A 76 22.26 14.87 -10.43
#